data_AF-A0A8F9TYD5-F1
#
_entry.id   AF-A0A8F9TYD5-F1
#
_cell.length_a   1.000
_cell.length_b   1.000
_cell.length_c   1.000
_cell.angle_alpha   90.00
_cell.angle_beta   90.00
_cell.angle_gamma   90.00
#
_symmetry.space_group_name_H-M   'P 1'
#
loop_
_entity.id
_entity.type
_entity.pdbx_description
1 polymer ?
#
loop_
_entity_poly.entity_id
_entity_poly.type
_entity_poly.pdbx_seq_one_letter_code
_entity_poly.pdbx_strand_id
1 'polypeptide(L)'
;MPEQLQFPFASLDFPGRVSLRVEEVAVKLGITPQHVIDLIVEGKINALDVRGLGSSRATYRIPIESYRDFVVRAVTDATARLRLMRDLPRATLIELQREIKVLLAS
;
A
#
# COMPACT_ATOMS: atom_id res chain seq x y z
N MET A 1 19.79 7.14 14.94
CA MET A 1 18.78 6.34 14.21
C MET A 1 17.82 7.34 13.59
N PRO A 2 17.68 7.42 12.26
CA PRO A 2 16.70 8.35 11.68
C PRO A 2 15.31 7.91 12.16
N GLU A 3 14.56 8.84 12.74
CA GLU A 3 13.16 8.62 13.09
C GLU A 3 12.42 8.25 11.80
N GLN A 4 12.05 6.98 11.65
CA GLN A 4 11.10 6.59 10.61
C GLN A 4 9.83 7.39 10.88
N LEU A 5 9.53 8.35 10.01
CA LEU A 5 8.27 9.09 9.98
C LEU A 5 7.14 8.09 10.25
N GLN A 6 6.48 8.23 11.40
CA GLN A 6 5.39 7.35 11.77
C GLN A 6 4.35 7.42 10.67
N PHE A 7 4.11 6.27 10.04
CA PHE A 7 3.11 6.18 8.99
C PHE A 7 1.73 6.49 9.62
N PRO A 8 1.03 7.53 9.15
CA PRO A 8 -0.07 8.13 9.91
C PRO A 8 -1.35 7.28 9.93
N PHE A 9 -1.41 6.19 9.16
CA PHE A 9 -2.60 5.36 8.98
C PHE A 9 -2.29 3.90 9.33
N ALA A 10 -2.37 3.52 10.60
CA ALA A 10 -2.06 2.15 11.03
C ALA A 10 -2.95 1.10 10.33
N SER A 11 -4.20 1.45 10.06
CA SER A 11 -5.17 0.68 9.29
C SER A 11 -4.70 0.34 7.87
N LEU A 12 -3.83 1.16 7.29
CA LEU A 12 -3.23 0.95 5.96
C LEU A 12 -1.81 0.38 6.04
N ASP A 13 -1.20 0.25 7.21
CA ASP A 13 0.18 -0.23 7.34
C ASP A 13 0.30 -1.75 7.49
N PHE A 14 1.54 -2.24 7.37
CA PHE A 14 1.97 -3.59 7.73
C PHE A 14 3.09 -3.54 8.77
N PRO A 15 2.78 -3.42 10.07
CA PRO A 15 3.78 -3.23 11.10
C PRO A 15 4.77 -4.42 11.18
N GLY A 16 6.05 -4.12 11.35
CA GLY A 16 7.12 -5.12 11.47
C GLY A 16 7.49 -5.86 10.17
N ARG A 17 6.87 -5.53 9.04
CA ARG A 17 7.20 -6.13 7.74
C ARG A 17 8.31 -5.35 7.04
N VAL A 18 9.22 -6.06 6.39
CA VAL A 18 10.28 -5.46 5.54
C VAL A 18 9.92 -5.54 4.06
N SER A 19 9.22 -6.61 3.66
CA SER A 19 8.77 -6.83 2.29
C SER A 19 7.38 -7.48 2.25
N LEU A 20 6.65 -7.16 1.19
CA LEU A 20 5.28 -7.59 0.93
C LEU A 20 5.21 -8.37 -0.37
N ARG A 21 4.25 -9.28 -0.46
CA ARG A 21 3.83 -9.92 -1.71
C ARG A 21 2.71 -9.10 -2.35
N VAL A 22 2.54 -9.29 -3.65
CA VAL A 22 1.47 -8.66 -4.45
C VAL A 22 0.10 -8.96 -3.85
N GLU A 23 -0.13 -10.20 -3.41
CA GLU A 23 -1.41 -10.64 -2.85
C GLU A 23 -1.71 -9.97 -1.51
N GLU A 24 -0.70 -9.75 -0.67
CA GLU A 24 -0.87 -9.06 0.62
C GLU A 24 -1.32 -7.61 0.40
N VAL A 25 -0.67 -6.92 -0.56
CA VAL A 25 -1.02 -5.55 -0.93
C VAL A 25 -2.41 -5.48 -1.54
N ALA A 26 -2.75 -6.41 -2.44
CA ALA A 26 -4.05 -6.50 -3.09
C ALA A 26 -5.19 -6.62 -2.07
N VAL A 27 -5.05 -7.53 -1.10
CA VAL A 27 -6.04 -7.73 -0.02
C VAL A 27 -6.19 -6.47 0.83
N LYS A 28 -5.07 -5.84 1.21
CA LYS A 28 -5.09 -4.64 2.08
C LYS A 28 -5.75 -3.45 1.40
N LEU A 29 -5.49 -3.28 0.10
CA LEU A 29 -6.03 -2.17 -0.70
C LEU A 29 -7.41 -2.46 -1.29
N GLY A 30 -7.91 -3.70 -1.22
CA GLY A 30 -9.21 -4.09 -1.79
C GLY A 30 -9.23 -4.18 -3.32
N ILE A 31 -8.05 -4.32 -3.94
CA ILE A 31 -7.89 -4.40 -5.41
C ILE A 31 -7.42 -5.80 -5.82
N THR A 32 -7.42 -6.07 -7.13
CA THR A 32 -6.94 -7.36 -7.65
C THR A 32 -5.41 -7.42 -7.64
N PRO A 33 -4.80 -8.62 -7.55
CA PRO A 33 -3.35 -8.78 -7.72
C PRO A 33 -2.84 -8.22 -9.05
N GLN A 34 -3.63 -8.34 -10.13
CA GLN A 34 -3.27 -7.78 -11.44
C GLN A 34 -3.16 -6.26 -11.38
N HIS A 35 -4.08 -5.57 -10.70
CA HIS A 35 -4.00 -4.11 -10.56
C HIS A 35 -2.73 -3.70 -9.79
N VAL A 36 -2.31 -4.45 -8.76
CA VAL A 36 -1.04 -4.20 -8.09
C VAL A 36 0.16 -4.38 -9.04
N ILE A 37 0.13 -5.40 -9.91
CA ILE A 37 1.16 -5.59 -10.94
C ILE A 37 1.17 -4.42 -11.91
N ASP A 38 0.00 -3.95 -12.36
CA ASP A 38 -0.10 -2.80 -13.25
C ASP A 38 0.51 -1.55 -12.60
N LEU A 39 0.25 -1.31 -11.31
CA LEU A 39 0.89 -0.23 -10.55
C LEU A 39 2.42 -0.35 -10.48
N ILE A 40 2.95 -1.58 -10.43
CA ILE A 40 4.40 -1.83 -10.47
C ILE A 40 4.95 -1.53 -11.87
N VAL A 41 4.30 -2.03 -12.91
CA VAL A 41 4.71 -1.85 -14.32
C VAL A 41 4.65 -0.38 -14.74
N GLU A 42 3.65 0.36 -14.26
CA GLU A 42 3.51 1.81 -14.45
C GLU A 42 4.50 2.64 -13.60
N GLY A 43 5.33 2.00 -12.76
CA GLY A 43 6.31 2.68 -11.91
C GLY A 43 5.70 3.46 -10.74
N LYS A 44 4.44 3.19 -10.39
CA LYS A 44 3.75 3.82 -9.25
C LYS A 44 4.12 3.16 -7.93
N ILE A 45 4.44 1.87 -7.95
CA ILE A 45 4.94 1.11 -6.81
C ILE A 45 6.28 0.49 -7.20
N ASN A 46 7.34 0.83 -6.46
CA ASN A 46 8.62 0.16 -6.65
C ASN A 46 8.56 -1.27 -6.10
N ALA A 47 9.05 -2.23 -6.89
CA ALA A 47 9.14 -3.62 -6.50
C ALA A 47 10.39 -4.28 -7.08
N LEU A 48 10.82 -5.36 -6.42
CA LEU A 48 11.89 -6.23 -6.87
C LEU A 48 11.27 -7.45 -7.58
N ASP A 49 11.64 -7.69 -8.83
CA ASP A 49 11.34 -8.95 -9.48
C ASP A 49 12.32 -10.02 -8.99
N VAL A 50 11.82 -10.98 -8.22
CA VAL A 50 12.61 -12.07 -7.62
C VAL A 50 12.49 -13.38 -8.40
N ARG A 51 12.05 -13.31 -9.66
CA ARG A 51 11.97 -14.48 -10.53
C ARG A 51 13.33 -15.17 -10.66
N GLY A 52 13.33 -16.50 -10.54
CA GLY A 52 14.49 -17.33 -10.87
C GLY A 52 14.74 -17.35 -12.38
N LEU A 53 16.01 -17.53 -12.77
CA LEU A 53 16.40 -17.72 -14.18
C LEU A 53 15.56 -18.85 -14.80
N GLY A 54 14.77 -18.53 -15.83
CA GLY A 54 13.92 -19.49 -16.55
C GLY A 54 12.44 -19.54 -16.11
N SER A 55 12.04 -18.79 -15.08
CA SER A 55 10.61 -18.64 -14.75
C SER A 55 9.92 -17.68 -15.71
N SER A 56 8.80 -18.12 -16.30
CA SER A 56 7.93 -17.26 -17.13
C SER A 56 6.97 -16.40 -16.30
N ARG A 57 6.73 -16.74 -15.03
CA ARG A 57 5.83 -15.99 -14.14
C ARG A 57 6.62 -14.98 -13.32
N ALA A 58 6.30 -13.69 -13.52
CA ALA A 58 6.86 -12.61 -12.71
C ALA A 58 6.49 -12.80 -11.24
N THR A 59 7.46 -12.61 -10.34
CA THR A 59 7.24 -12.74 -8.89
C THR A 59 7.79 -11.49 -8.24
N TYR A 60 6.91 -10.58 -7.82
CA TYR A 60 7.33 -9.30 -7.25
C TYR A 60 7.37 -9.32 -5.73
N ARG A 61 8.38 -8.65 -5.16
CA ARG A 61 8.46 -8.31 -3.73
C ARG A 61 8.50 -6.81 -3.59
N ILE A 62 7.55 -6.27 -2.84
CA ILE A 62 7.38 -4.82 -2.64
C ILE A 62 8.04 -4.46 -1.31
N PRO A 63 9.10 -3.65 -1.28
CA PRO A 63 9.66 -3.13 -0.03
C PRO A 63 8.59 -2.35 0.74
N ILE A 64 8.55 -2.49 2.07
CA ILE A 64 7.53 -1.82 2.89
C ILE A 64 7.53 -0.30 2.70
N GLU A 65 8.71 0.30 2.53
CA GLU A 65 8.87 1.74 2.33
C GLU A 65 8.24 2.18 1.01
N SER A 66 8.43 1.41 -0.06
CA SER A 66 7.81 1.67 -1.36
C SER A 66 6.28 1.61 -1.32
N TYR A 67 5.73 0.68 -0.52
CA TYR A 67 4.30 0.62 -0.28
C TYR A 67 3.78 1.83 0.52
N ARG A 68 4.46 2.20 1.60
CA ARG A 68 4.09 3.36 2.43
C ARG A 68 4.13 4.65 1.62
N ASP A 69 5.18 4.85 0.83
CA ASP A 69 5.31 6.00 -0.08
C ASP A 69 4.15 6.06 -1.07
N PHE A 70 3.77 4.93 -1.66
CA PHE A 70 2.61 4.85 -2.54
C PHE A 70 1.33 5.28 -1.84
N VAL A 71 1.06 4.78 -0.62
CA VAL A 71 -0.14 5.13 0.13
C VAL A 71 -0.15 6.61 0.50
N VAL A 72 0.97 7.16 1.00
CA VAL A 72 1.07 8.59 1.31
C VAL A 72 0.79 9.43 0.07
N ARG A 73 1.42 9.11 -1.07
CA ARG A 73 1.16 9.81 -2.34
C ARG A 73 -0.31 9.75 -2.73
N ALA A 74 -0.90 8.55 -2.69
CA ALA A 74 -2.30 8.35 -3.04
C ALA A 74 -3.27 9.12 -2.13
N VAL A 75 -2.97 9.23 -0.83
CA VAL A 75 -3.79 10.02 0.11
C VAL A 75 -3.57 11.52 -0.09
N THR A 76 -2.37 11.98 -0.42
CA THR A 76 -2.10 13.41 -0.60
C THR A 76 -2.68 13.98 -1.90
N ASP A 77 -2.67 13.21 -3.00
CA ASP A 77 -3.27 13.62 -4.27
C ASP A 77 -4.81 13.60 -4.19
N ALA A 78 -5.46 14.73 -4.46
CA ALA A 78 -6.91 14.89 -4.31
C ALA A 78 -7.73 13.93 -5.20
N THR A 79 -7.23 13.60 -6.39
CA THR A 79 -7.92 12.72 -7.35
C THR A 79 -7.64 11.25 -7.04
N ALA A 80 -6.40 10.91 -6.69
CA ALA A 80 -6.04 9.54 -6.30
C ALA A 80 -6.68 9.14 -4.96
N ARG A 81 -6.83 10.10 -4.04
CA ARG A 81 -7.45 9.87 -2.73
C ARG A 81 -8.86 9.33 -2.85
N LEU A 82 -9.71 9.94 -3.68
CA LEU A 82 -11.08 9.49 -3.86
C LEU A 82 -11.15 8.07 -4.44
N ARG A 83 -10.24 7.72 -5.36
CA ARG A 83 -10.15 6.37 -5.93
C ARG A 83 -9.73 5.36 -4.87
N LEU A 84 -8.65 5.66 -4.14
CA LEU A 84 -8.18 4.82 -3.04
C LEU A 84 -9.31 4.57 -2.03
N MET A 85 -9.99 5.62 -1.56
CA MET A 85 -11.09 5.48 -0.59
C MET A 85 -12.28 4.67 -1.12
N ARG A 86 -12.52 4.66 -2.44
CA ARG A 86 -13.58 3.86 -3.05
C ARG A 86 -13.23 2.37 -3.10
N ASP A 87 -11.96 2.07 -3.34
CA ASP A 87 -11.49 0.70 -3.56
C ASP A 87 -11.17 -0.02 -2.24
N LEU A 88 -10.88 0.73 -1.17
CA LEU A 88 -10.55 0.16 0.13
C LEU A 88 -11.69 -0.73 0.68
N PRO A 89 -11.34 -1.85 1.35
CA PRO A 89 -12.31 -2.66 2.04
C PRO A 89 -13.10 -1.85 3.08
N ARG A 90 -14.39 -2.13 3.22
CA ARG A 90 -15.28 -1.41 4.16
C ARG A 90 -14.73 -1.41 5.60
N ALA A 91 -14.13 -2.50 6.05
CA ALA A 91 -13.52 -2.58 7.37
C ALA A 91 -12.35 -1.60 7.51
N THR A 92 -11.46 -1.54 6.50
CA THR A 92 -10.34 -0.59 6.46
C THR A 92 -10.83 0.86 6.50
N LEU A 93 -11.90 1.19 5.77
CA LEU A 93 -12.48 2.54 5.79
C LEU A 93 -13.04 2.93 7.17
N ILE A 94 -13.64 1.98 7.89
CA ILE A 94 -14.15 2.22 9.24
C ILE A 94 -12.99 2.50 10.20
N GLU A 95 -11.91 1.73 10.14
CA GLU A 95 -10.74 1.98 10.98
C GLU A 95 -10.05 3.29 10.63
N LEU A 96 -9.88 3.58 9.34
CA LEU A 96 -9.33 4.87 8.89
C LEU A 96 -10.19 6.06 9.36
N GLN A 97 -11.51 5.93 9.31
CA GLN A 97 -12.41 6.95 9.84
C GLN A 97 -12.21 7.16 11.35
N ARG A 98 -12.00 6.09 12.12
CA ARG A 98 -11.72 6.19 13.57
C ARG A 98 -10.38 6.86 13.82
N GLU A 99 -9.34 6.46 13.09
CA GLU A 99 -8.00 7.08 13.18
C GLU A 99 -8.07 8.59 12.92
N ILE A 100 -8.74 9.00 11.84
CA ILE A 100 -8.92 10.42 11.51
C ILE A 100 -9.71 11.15 12.60
N LYS A 101 -10.78 10.56 13.14
CA LYS A 101 -11.54 11.17 14.24
C LYS A 101 -10.69 11.38 15.49
N VAL A 102 -9.83 10.42 15.83
CA VAL A 102 -8.91 10.54 16.96
C VAL A 102 -7.91 11.67 16.71
N LEU A 103 -7.32 11.73 15.51
CA LEU A 103 -6.39 12.80 15.11
C LEU A 103 -7.00 14.20 15.12
N LEU A 104 -8.30 14.33 14.80
CA LEU A 104 -9.01 15.62 14.84
C LEU A 104 -9.45 16.02 16.26
N ALA A 105 -9.47 15.08 17.20
CA ALA A 105 -9.85 15.33 18.59
C ALA A 105 -8.64 15.63 19.51
N SER A 106 -7.42 15.35 19.04
CA SER A 106 -6.14 15.71 19.67
C SER A 106 -5.69 17.10 19.25
#